data_AF-A0A447QSV5-F1
#
_entry.id   AF-A0A447QSV5-F1
#
_cell.length_a   1.000
_cell.length_b   1.000
_cell.length_c   1.000
_cell.angle_alpha   90.00
_cell.angle_beta   90.00
_cell.angle_gamma   90.00
#
_symmetry.space_group_name_H-M   'P 1'
#
loop_
_entity.id
_entity.type
_entity.pdbx_description
1 polymer ?
#
loop_
_entity_poly.entity_id
_entity_poly.type
_entity_poly.pdbx_seq_one_letter_code
_entity_poly.pdbx_strand_id
1 'polypeptide(L)'
;MPIKKIVIVGGGAGGLELATSLGHKLGRKNKAEVTLIDRNHSHLWKPLLHEVATGSLDDGVDALSYLAHARNHHFSFQLGSLTNIDRDNKTVQLAQICDEQGDELVPERELSYDILVMALGSTSNDFGTPGVKDNCIFLDNPHQARRFHNEMLNLFLKFSAQPGQKESVNIAIVGGGATGVELSAELHNAVKQLHSYGFEGLDNSALNVTLVEAGERILPALPRGFPPLRIRS
;
A
#
# COMPACT_ATOMS: atom_id res chain seq x y z
N MET A 1 -32.68 -17.66 16.79
CA MET A 1 -31.33 -18.24 16.54
C MET A 1 -30.30 -17.22 16.98
N PRO A 2 -29.15 -17.62 17.55
CA PRO A 2 -28.07 -16.69 17.86
C PRO A 2 -27.61 -15.96 16.60
N ILE A 3 -27.24 -14.69 16.74
CA ILE A 3 -26.71 -13.86 15.65
C ILE A 3 -25.33 -14.44 15.28
N LYS A 4 -25.12 -14.75 13.99
CA LYS A 4 -23.85 -15.30 13.52
C LYS A 4 -22.74 -14.25 13.55
N LYS A 5 -21.55 -14.63 14.02
CA LYS A 5 -20.34 -13.78 14.02
C LYS A 5 -19.46 -14.06 12.82
N ILE A 6 -19.22 -13.05 11.99
CA ILE A 6 -18.36 -13.13 10.81
C ILE A 6 -17.18 -12.20 11.03
N VAL A 7 -15.99 -12.78 11.16
CA VAL A 7 -14.73 -12.04 11.32
C VAL A 7 -13.96 -12.08 10.01
N ILE A 8 -13.57 -10.91 9.52
CA ILE A 8 -12.78 -10.72 8.30
C ILE A 8 -11.44 -10.12 8.72
N VAL A 9 -10.33 -10.76 8.39
CA VAL A 9 -8.98 -10.29 8.73
C VAL A 9 -8.29 -9.77 7.47
N GLY A 10 -7.96 -8.48 7.46
CA GLY A 10 -7.36 -7.75 6.36
C GLY A 10 -8.37 -6.89 5.61
N GLY A 11 -8.21 -5.57 5.69
CA GLY A 11 -9.04 -4.54 5.06
C GLY A 11 -8.56 -4.12 3.67
N GLY A 12 -7.80 -4.97 2.97
CA GLY A 12 -7.44 -4.74 1.56
C GLY A 12 -8.67 -4.74 0.64
N ALA A 13 -8.44 -4.66 -0.67
CA ALA A 13 -9.52 -4.55 -1.67
C ALA A 13 -10.61 -5.61 -1.52
N GLY A 14 -10.24 -6.86 -1.26
CA GLY A 14 -11.21 -7.95 -1.07
C GLY A 14 -11.93 -7.92 0.28
N GLY A 15 -11.21 -7.67 1.37
CA GLY A 15 -11.77 -7.76 2.72
C GLY A 15 -12.69 -6.59 3.07
N LEU A 16 -12.33 -5.38 2.66
CA LEU A 16 -13.18 -4.19 2.86
C LEU A 16 -14.48 -4.30 2.06
N GLU A 17 -14.40 -4.66 0.77
CA GLU A 17 -15.57 -4.82 -0.09
C GLU A 17 -16.51 -5.91 0.46
N LEU A 18 -15.95 -7.02 0.95
CA LEU A 18 -16.72 -8.07 1.58
C LEU A 18 -17.42 -7.58 2.86
N ALA A 19 -16.69 -6.86 3.73
CA ALA A 19 -17.24 -6.30 4.96
C ALA A 19 -18.41 -5.34 4.66
N THR A 20 -18.25 -4.47 3.67
CA THR A 20 -19.30 -3.55 3.20
C THR A 20 -20.51 -4.30 2.66
N SER A 21 -20.31 -5.30 1.79
CA SER A 21 -21.41 -6.10 1.22
C SER A 21 -22.19 -6.85 2.30
N LEU A 22 -21.49 -7.47 3.26
CA LEU A 22 -22.10 -8.20 4.36
C LEU A 22 -22.78 -7.28 5.38
N GLY A 23 -22.18 -6.13 5.67
CA GLY A 23 -22.80 -5.10 6.51
C GLY A 23 -24.13 -4.63 5.94
N HIS A 24 -24.20 -4.32 4.64
CA HIS A 24 -25.46 -3.97 3.96
C HIS A 24 -26.51 -5.09 3.97
N LYS A 25 -26.10 -6.33 3.68
CA LYS A 25 -27.02 -7.46 3.52
C LYS A 25 -27.51 -8.03 4.84
N LEU A 26 -26.62 -8.14 5.82
CA LEU A 26 -26.84 -8.87 7.07
C LEU A 26 -26.72 -7.96 8.31
N GLY A 27 -25.67 -7.16 8.41
CA GLY A 27 -25.40 -6.30 9.57
C GLY A 27 -26.52 -5.29 9.82
N ARG A 28 -26.93 -4.55 8.79
CA ARG A 28 -28.05 -3.60 8.82
C ARG A 28 -29.37 -4.20 9.31
N LYS A 29 -29.57 -5.50 9.06
CA LYS A 29 -30.79 -6.24 9.41
C LYS A 29 -30.64 -7.02 10.72
N ASN A 30 -29.54 -6.82 11.46
CA ASN A 30 -29.18 -7.58 12.67
C ASN A 30 -29.23 -9.10 12.46
N LYS A 31 -28.90 -9.57 11.26
CA LYS A 31 -28.86 -11.02 10.92
C LYS A 31 -27.49 -11.66 11.16
N ALA A 32 -26.45 -10.85 11.20
CA ALA A 32 -25.08 -11.24 11.52
C ALA A 32 -24.34 -10.06 12.15
N GLU A 33 -23.36 -10.35 13.00
CA GLU A 33 -22.36 -9.41 13.47
C GLU A 33 -21.14 -9.55 12.56
N VAL A 34 -20.82 -8.49 11.82
CA VAL A 34 -19.70 -8.48 10.87
C VAL A 34 -18.59 -7.63 11.46
N THR A 35 -17.40 -8.20 11.63
CA THR A 35 -16.23 -7.52 12.17
C THR A 35 -15.09 -7.55 11.17
N LEU A 36 -14.57 -6.39 10.78
CA LEU A 36 -13.34 -6.25 10.01
C LEU A 36 -12.18 -5.97 10.97
N ILE A 37 -11.10 -6.72 10.82
CA ILE A 37 -9.85 -6.56 11.57
C ILE A 37 -8.77 -6.10 10.60
N ASP A 38 -8.10 -4.98 10.87
CA ASP A 38 -6.88 -4.58 10.16
C ASP A 38 -5.90 -3.91 11.13
N ARG A 39 -4.60 -3.97 10.80
CA ARG A 39 -3.55 -3.31 11.60
C ARG A 39 -3.47 -1.81 11.35
N ASN A 40 -4.03 -1.33 10.23
CA ASN A 40 -4.03 0.07 9.84
C ASN A 40 -5.38 0.72 10.15
N HIS A 41 -5.39 2.03 10.41
CA HIS A 41 -6.62 2.79 10.69
C HIS A 41 -7.47 3.06 9.45
N SER A 42 -6.86 2.97 8.27
CA SER A 42 -7.47 3.36 7.01
C SER A 42 -7.05 2.43 5.88
N HIS A 43 -7.93 2.34 4.89
CA HIS A 43 -7.65 1.70 3.63
C HIS A 43 -6.97 2.68 2.69
N LEU A 44 -5.76 2.35 2.24
CA LEU A 44 -5.17 2.97 1.06
C LEU A 44 -5.37 2.05 -0.14
N TRP A 45 -5.87 2.61 -1.24
CA TRP A 45 -5.94 1.88 -2.50
C TRP A 45 -4.53 1.71 -3.06
N LYS A 46 -3.94 0.52 -2.88
CA LYS A 46 -2.56 0.20 -3.30
C LYS A 46 -2.21 0.61 -4.74
N PRO A 47 -3.12 0.56 -5.73
CA PRO A 47 -2.84 1.11 -7.06
C PRO A 47 -2.37 2.56 -7.06
N LEU A 48 -2.71 3.39 -6.07
CA LEU A 48 -2.27 4.79 -5.95
C LEU A 48 -0.88 4.96 -5.29
N LEU A 49 -0.24 3.88 -4.83
CA LEU A 49 1.04 3.99 -4.11
C LEU A 49 2.16 4.60 -4.97
N HIS A 50 2.10 4.47 -6.29
CA HIS A 50 3.07 5.09 -7.18
C HIS A 50 2.94 6.62 -7.19
N GLU A 51 1.73 7.17 -7.05
CA GLU A 51 1.48 8.62 -6.95
C GLU A 51 1.96 9.18 -5.61
N VAL A 52 1.79 8.42 -4.52
CA VAL A 52 2.37 8.76 -3.21
C VAL A 52 3.90 8.74 -3.26
N ALA A 53 4.48 7.74 -3.94
CA ALA A 53 5.93 7.62 -4.09
C ALA A 53 6.54 8.78 -4.89
N THR A 54 5.83 9.33 -5.86
CA THR A 54 6.28 10.50 -6.64
C THR A 54 5.91 11.83 -6.01
N GLY A 55 5.04 11.83 -4.98
CA GLY A 55 4.56 13.04 -4.31
C GLY A 55 3.44 13.75 -5.04
N SER A 56 2.85 13.11 -6.05
CA SER A 56 1.66 13.61 -6.75
C SER A 56 0.39 13.47 -5.91
N LEU A 57 0.42 12.60 -4.88
CA LEU A 57 -0.66 12.40 -3.93
C LEU A 57 -0.15 12.43 -2.47
N ASP A 58 -0.89 13.11 -1.60
CA ASP A 58 -0.70 13.00 -0.15
C ASP A 58 -1.55 11.84 0.40
N ASP A 59 -0.90 10.85 1.02
CA ASP A 59 -1.58 9.63 1.45
C ASP A 59 -2.60 9.86 2.57
N GLY A 60 -2.48 10.96 3.32
CA GLY A 60 -3.45 11.35 4.33
C GLY A 60 -4.81 11.76 3.77
N VAL A 61 -4.85 12.26 2.53
CA VAL A 61 -6.06 12.81 1.91
C VAL A 61 -6.94 11.73 1.29
N ASP A 62 -6.34 10.65 0.77
CA ASP A 62 -7.04 9.59 0.03
C ASP A 62 -7.23 8.28 0.82
N ALA A 63 -6.85 8.27 2.11
CA ALA A 63 -7.05 7.11 2.95
C ALA A 63 -8.47 7.06 3.54
N LEU A 64 -9.21 5.98 3.26
CA LEU A 64 -10.55 5.77 3.79
C LEU A 64 -10.49 5.24 5.23
N SER A 65 -10.98 6.01 6.20
CA SER A 65 -11.07 5.55 7.61
C SER A 65 -11.97 4.32 7.75
N TYR A 66 -11.41 3.20 8.26
CA TYR A 66 -12.19 1.99 8.49
C TYR A 66 -13.29 2.20 9.53
N LEU A 67 -13.04 3.00 10.57
CA LEU A 67 -14.04 3.29 11.61
C LEU A 67 -15.26 4.02 11.03
N ALA A 68 -15.00 5.07 10.23
CA ALA A 68 -16.08 5.82 9.58
C ALA A 68 -16.85 4.93 8.59
N HIS A 69 -16.12 4.16 7.78
CA HIS A 69 -16.70 3.24 6.80
C HIS A 69 -17.55 2.15 7.46
N ALA A 70 -17.04 1.54 8.54
CA ALA A 70 -17.74 0.54 9.33
C ALA A 70 -19.10 1.04 9.82
N ARG A 71 -19.11 2.25 10.40
CA ARG A 71 -20.34 2.92 10.85
C ARG A 71 -21.33 3.15 9.70
N ASN A 72 -20.85 3.65 8.56
CA ASN A 72 -21.69 3.97 7.41
C ASN A 72 -22.25 2.72 6.71
N HIS A 73 -21.58 1.58 6.83
CA HIS A 73 -21.91 0.35 6.11
C HIS A 73 -22.37 -0.80 7.02
N HIS A 74 -22.66 -0.51 8.30
CA HIS A 74 -23.25 -1.45 9.27
C HIS A 74 -22.39 -2.70 9.55
N PHE A 75 -21.09 -2.51 9.72
CA PHE A 75 -20.19 -3.51 10.29
C PHE A 75 -19.35 -2.88 11.42
N SER A 76 -18.62 -3.69 12.18
CA SER A 76 -17.71 -3.23 13.23
C SER A 76 -16.27 -3.31 12.75
N PHE A 77 -15.44 -2.34 13.13
CA PHE A 77 -14.01 -2.38 12.86
C PHE A 77 -13.23 -2.59 14.16
N GLN A 78 -12.18 -3.40 14.08
CA GLN A 78 -11.25 -3.66 15.16
C GLN A 78 -9.83 -3.43 14.64
N LEU A 79 -9.19 -2.38 15.17
CA LEU A 79 -7.77 -2.16 14.92
C LEU A 79 -6.98 -3.25 15.63
N GLY A 80 -6.04 -3.91 14.95
CA GLY A 80 -5.15 -4.88 15.57
C GLY A 80 -4.46 -5.82 14.57
N SER A 81 -3.30 -6.33 14.97
CA SER A 81 -2.59 -7.37 14.21
C SER A 81 -2.98 -8.75 14.73
N LEU A 82 -3.42 -9.62 13.82
CA LEU A 82 -3.65 -11.03 14.13
C LEU A 82 -2.33 -11.72 14.52
N THR A 83 -2.30 -12.35 15.70
CA THR A 83 -1.15 -13.11 16.20
C THR A 83 -1.39 -14.61 16.17
N ASN A 84 -2.63 -15.05 16.40
CA ASN A 84 -2.97 -16.47 16.46
C ASN A 84 -4.42 -16.75 16.01
N ILE A 85 -4.66 -17.98 15.56
CA ILE A 85 -5.99 -18.51 15.24
C ILE A 85 -6.16 -19.84 15.97
N ASP A 86 -7.09 -19.90 16.92
CA ASP A 86 -7.57 -21.14 17.50
C ASP A 86 -8.78 -21.63 16.70
N ARG A 87 -8.62 -22.73 15.97
CA ARG A 87 -9.69 -23.29 15.13
C ARG A 87 -10.64 -24.20 15.91
N ASP A 88 -10.16 -24.78 17.01
CA ASP A 88 -10.94 -25.70 17.84
C ASP A 88 -11.95 -24.91 18.66
N ASN A 89 -11.50 -23.80 19.27
CA ASN A 89 -12.33 -22.88 20.04
C ASN A 89 -12.96 -21.77 19.17
N LYS A 90 -12.58 -21.69 17.89
CA LYS A 90 -13.02 -20.67 16.92
C LYS A 90 -12.80 -19.24 17.40
N THR A 91 -11.55 -18.95 17.78
CA THR A 91 -11.13 -17.62 18.22
C THR A 91 -9.91 -17.12 17.44
N VAL A 92 -9.78 -15.80 17.36
CA VAL A 92 -8.58 -15.12 16.86
C VAL A 92 -8.00 -14.25 17.96
N GLN A 93 -6.67 -14.20 18.04
CA GLN A 93 -5.96 -13.34 18.98
C GLN A 93 -5.37 -12.14 18.25
N LEU A 94 -5.57 -10.96 18.82
CA LEU A 94 -5.02 -9.70 18.35
C LEU A 94 -3.96 -9.22 19.34
N ALA A 95 -2.78 -8.91 18.82
CA ALA A 95 -1.70 -8.30 19.60
C ALA A 95 -2.16 -7.04 20.34
N GLN A 96 -1.47 -6.75 21.45
CA GLN A 96 -1.54 -5.46 22.11
C GLN A 96 -1.18 -4.33 21.13
N ILE A 97 -1.72 -3.15 21.41
CA ILE A 97 -1.41 -1.92 20.67
C ILE A 97 -0.72 -0.98 21.64
N CYS A 98 0.45 -0.50 21.25
CA CYS A 98 1.23 0.49 21.99
C CYS A 98 1.25 1.82 21.24
N ASP A 99 1.49 2.91 21.96
CA ASP A 99 1.83 4.21 21.34
C ASP A 99 3.30 4.25 20.89
N GLU A 100 3.75 5.42 20.42
CA GLU A 100 5.12 5.64 19.97
C GLU A 100 6.15 5.55 21.10
N GLN A 101 5.74 5.79 22.34
CA GLN A 101 6.57 5.71 23.54
C GLN A 101 6.68 4.26 24.06
N GLY A 102 5.84 3.36 23.55
CA GLY A 102 5.78 1.95 23.93
C GLY A 102 4.78 1.66 25.05
N ASP A 103 3.98 2.65 25.46
CA ASP A 103 2.96 2.47 26.49
C ASP A 103 1.76 1.71 25.89
N GLU A 104 1.23 0.75 26.65
CA GLU A 104 0.09 -0.06 26.22
C GLU A 104 -1.19 0.79 26.14
N LEU A 105 -1.75 0.92 24.93
CA LEU A 105 -3.02 1.58 24.67
C LEU A 105 -4.19 0.60 24.73
N VAL A 106 -3.97 -0.61 24.20
CA VAL A 106 -4.99 -1.68 24.15
C VAL A 106 -4.30 -3.01 24.44
N PRO A 107 -4.79 -3.81 25.41
CA PRO A 107 -4.21 -5.11 25.70
C PRO A 107 -4.41 -6.10 24.53
N GLU A 108 -3.76 -7.25 24.64
CA GLU A 108 -4.08 -8.41 23.80
C GLU A 108 -5.56 -8.78 23.95
N ARG A 109 -6.20 -9.15 22.83
CA ARG A 109 -7.64 -9.42 22.80
C ARG A 109 -7.95 -10.66 22.01
N GLU A 110 -8.95 -11.40 22.49
CA GLU A 110 -9.50 -12.55 21.79
C GLU A 110 -10.89 -12.22 21.20
N LEU A 111 -11.13 -12.65 19.96
CA LEU A 111 -12.43 -12.52 19.30
C LEU A 111 -12.92 -13.89 18.83
N SER A 112 -14.15 -14.25 19.22
CA SER A 112 -14.83 -15.46 18.74
C SER A 112 -15.46 -15.24 17.36
N TYR A 113 -15.49 -16.29 16.54
CA TYR A 113 -16.12 -16.28 15.22
C TYR A 113 -16.94 -17.54 14.97
N ASP A 114 -17.99 -17.41 14.15
CA ASP A 114 -18.63 -18.57 13.50
C ASP A 114 -18.04 -18.81 12.11
N ILE A 115 -17.67 -17.71 11.43
CA ILE A 115 -17.04 -17.70 10.12
C ILE A 115 -15.83 -16.77 10.19
N LEU A 116 -14.66 -17.29 9.83
CA LEU A 116 -13.43 -16.52 9.67
C LEU A 116 -13.08 -16.40 8.18
N VAL A 117 -12.86 -15.18 7.72
CA VAL A 117 -12.41 -14.89 6.35
C VAL A 117 -11.03 -14.26 6.40
N MET A 118 -10.07 -14.90 5.72
CA MET A 118 -8.69 -14.42 5.65
C MET A 118 -8.49 -13.63 4.35
N ALA A 119 -8.26 -12.32 4.47
CA ALA A 119 -8.09 -11.36 3.38
C ALA A 119 -6.84 -10.49 3.58
N LEU A 120 -5.76 -11.08 4.12
CA LEU A 120 -4.50 -10.40 4.48
C LEU A 120 -3.71 -9.83 3.28
N GLY A 121 -4.06 -10.22 2.06
CA GLY A 121 -3.34 -9.83 0.85
C GLY A 121 -1.96 -10.49 0.75
N SER A 122 -1.03 -9.81 0.08
CA SER A 122 0.36 -10.24 -0.09
C SER A 122 1.34 -9.10 0.17
N THR A 123 2.60 -9.47 0.36
CA THR A 123 3.76 -8.57 0.41
C THR A 123 4.64 -8.82 -0.81
N SER A 124 5.50 -7.85 -1.12
CA SER A 124 6.56 -8.01 -2.11
C SER A 124 7.48 -9.18 -1.73
N ASN A 125 7.96 -9.89 -2.75
CA ASN A 125 8.83 -11.05 -2.60
C ASN A 125 10.24 -10.68 -3.07
N ASP A 126 11.23 -10.88 -2.21
CA ASP A 126 12.64 -10.68 -2.54
C ASP A 126 13.28 -11.89 -3.24
N PHE A 127 12.55 -13.01 -3.33
CA PHE A 127 13.00 -14.30 -3.85
C PHE A 127 14.28 -14.83 -3.18
N GLY A 128 14.59 -14.36 -1.97
CA GLY A 128 15.85 -14.67 -1.29
C GLY A 128 17.09 -14.04 -1.94
N THR A 129 16.92 -13.05 -2.81
CA THR A 129 18.02 -12.36 -3.49
C THR A 129 18.85 -11.57 -2.47
N PRO A 130 20.16 -11.88 -2.29
CA PRO A 130 20.98 -11.19 -1.31
C PRO A 130 21.00 -9.68 -1.49
N GLY A 131 20.85 -8.94 -0.40
CA GLY A 131 20.91 -7.47 -0.38
C GLY A 131 19.61 -6.75 -0.74
N VAL A 132 18.58 -7.41 -1.30
CA VAL A 132 17.32 -6.73 -1.66
C VAL A 132 16.62 -6.15 -0.43
N LYS A 133 16.51 -6.91 0.66
CA LYS A 133 15.87 -6.44 1.91
C LYS A 133 16.56 -5.22 2.52
N ASP A 134 17.88 -5.17 2.39
CA ASP A 134 18.70 -4.15 3.05
C ASP A 134 18.87 -2.88 2.20
N ASN A 135 18.86 -3.03 0.87
CA ASN A 135 19.23 -1.97 -0.08
C ASN A 135 18.07 -1.48 -0.97
N CYS A 136 16.96 -2.23 -1.07
CA CYS A 136 15.81 -1.81 -1.87
C CYS A 136 14.70 -1.19 -1.02
N ILE A 137 13.91 -0.34 -1.65
CA ILE A 137 12.66 0.18 -1.09
C ILE A 137 11.51 -0.56 -1.78
N PHE A 138 10.74 -1.33 -1.01
CA PHE A 138 9.51 -1.96 -1.49
C PHE A 138 8.38 -0.93 -1.61
N LEU A 139 7.31 -1.25 -2.33
CA LEU A 139 6.16 -0.37 -2.49
C LEU A 139 4.85 -1.09 -2.10
N ASP A 140 4.82 -1.64 -0.89
CA ASP A 140 3.68 -2.42 -0.38
C ASP A 140 2.70 -1.60 0.46
N ASN A 141 3.15 -0.47 1.02
CA ASN A 141 2.39 0.34 1.96
C ASN A 141 2.79 1.83 1.92
N PRO A 142 1.98 2.74 2.51
CA PRO A 142 2.19 4.19 2.44
C PRO A 142 3.53 4.64 3.05
N HIS A 143 3.97 4.03 4.15
CA HIS A 143 5.25 4.39 4.78
C HIS A 143 6.43 4.15 3.86
N GLN A 144 6.40 3.05 3.11
CA GLN A 144 7.45 2.75 2.15
C GLN A 144 7.39 3.69 0.92
N ALA A 145 6.19 4.05 0.45
CA ALA A 145 6.02 5.05 -0.60
C ALA A 145 6.58 6.42 -0.18
N ARG A 146 6.26 6.89 1.03
CA ARG A 146 6.84 8.12 1.60
C ARG A 146 8.35 8.04 1.76
N ARG A 147 8.89 6.89 2.20
CA ARG A 147 10.33 6.68 2.28
C ARG A 147 10.97 6.84 0.90
N PHE A 148 10.41 6.21 -0.13
CA PHE A 148 10.89 6.38 -1.50
C PHE A 148 10.85 7.85 -1.94
N HIS A 149 9.73 8.54 -1.71
CA HIS A 149 9.57 9.94 -2.06
C HIS A 149 10.65 10.82 -1.42
N ASN A 150 10.90 10.66 -0.12
CA ASN A 150 11.90 11.43 0.61
C ASN A 150 13.32 11.15 0.10
N GLU A 151 13.67 9.89 -0.16
CA GLU A 151 14.98 9.54 -0.72
C GLU A 151 15.16 10.10 -2.13
N MET A 152 14.12 10.07 -2.96
CA MET A 152 14.11 10.69 -4.28
C MET A 152 14.38 12.20 -4.20
N LEU A 153 13.66 12.92 -3.32
CA LEU A 153 13.89 14.36 -3.10
C LEU A 153 15.31 14.65 -2.60
N ASN A 154 15.84 13.83 -1.69
CA ASN A 154 17.21 13.95 -1.21
C ASN A 154 18.24 13.83 -2.34
N LEU A 155 18.02 12.93 -3.31
CA LEU A 155 18.89 12.79 -4.48
C LEU A 155 18.83 14.04 -5.38
N PHE A 156 17.64 14.57 -5.64
CA PHE A 156 17.50 15.80 -6.44
C PHE A 156 18.08 17.04 -5.75
N LEU A 157 17.95 17.15 -4.42
CA LEU A 157 18.59 18.20 -3.64
C LEU A 157 20.11 18.12 -3.71
N LYS A 158 20.69 16.93 -3.57
CA LYS A 158 22.14 16.71 -3.73
C LYS A 158 22.64 17.09 -5.11
N PHE A 159 21.90 16.68 -6.16
CA PHE A 159 22.20 17.03 -7.54
C PHE A 159 22.21 18.56 -7.75
N SER A 160 21.17 19.25 -7.30
CA SER A 160 21.05 20.71 -7.42
C SER A 160 22.15 21.48 -6.68
N ALA A 161 22.62 20.95 -5.54
CA ALA A 161 23.68 21.56 -4.74
C ALA A 161 25.10 21.43 -5.34
N GLN A 162 25.29 20.63 -6.41
CA GLN A 162 26.59 20.39 -7.05
C GLN A 162 26.61 20.84 -8.52
N PRO A 163 26.38 22.15 -8.79
CA PRO A 163 26.32 22.65 -10.16
C PRO A 163 27.66 22.43 -10.89
N GLY A 164 27.62 21.63 -11.98
CA GLY A 164 28.78 21.34 -12.83
C GLY A 164 29.23 19.88 -12.83
N GLN A 165 28.77 19.05 -11.90
CA GLN A 165 28.89 17.59 -12.00
C GLN A 165 27.79 17.04 -12.92
N LYS A 166 28.17 16.30 -13.96
CA LYS A 166 27.24 15.63 -14.91
C LYS A 166 26.69 14.31 -14.34
N GLU A 167 26.41 14.24 -13.05
CA GLU A 167 25.87 13.00 -12.45
C GLU A 167 24.35 13.02 -12.54
N SER A 168 23.73 12.05 -13.22
CA SER A 168 22.27 11.91 -13.21
C SER A 168 21.80 11.25 -11.91
N VAL A 169 20.58 11.58 -11.47
CA VAL A 169 19.84 10.78 -10.49
C VAL A 169 19.47 9.47 -11.18
N ASN A 170 19.95 8.34 -10.64
CA ASN A 170 19.70 7.02 -11.19
C ASN A 170 18.72 6.27 -10.29
N ILE A 171 17.59 5.83 -10.86
CA ILE A 171 16.58 5.05 -10.16
C ILE A 171 16.37 3.73 -10.91
N ALA A 172 16.61 2.61 -10.24
CA ALA A 172 16.32 1.28 -10.76
C ALA A 172 15.02 0.75 -10.14
N ILE A 173 14.10 0.29 -10.98
CA ILE A 173 12.82 -0.31 -10.61
C ILE A 173 12.86 -1.77 -11.01
N VAL A 174 12.63 -2.68 -10.06
CA VAL A 174 12.58 -4.12 -10.30
C VAL A 174 11.13 -4.58 -10.35
N GLY A 175 10.72 -5.12 -11.49
CA GLY A 175 9.37 -5.60 -11.78
C GLY A 175 8.67 -4.76 -12.84
N GLY A 176 8.52 -5.31 -14.04
CA GLY A 176 7.79 -4.74 -15.17
C GLY A 176 6.28 -4.97 -15.14
N GLY A 177 5.70 -5.20 -13.96
CA GLY A 177 4.25 -5.23 -13.75
C GLY A 177 3.61 -3.83 -13.80
N ALA A 178 2.29 -3.75 -13.57
CA ALA A 178 1.55 -2.47 -13.60
C ALA A 178 2.21 -1.41 -12.71
N THR A 179 2.46 -1.74 -11.45
CA THR A 179 3.07 -0.83 -10.47
C THR A 179 4.44 -0.31 -10.88
N GLY A 180 5.33 -1.17 -11.40
CA GLY A 180 6.68 -0.72 -11.80
C GLY A 180 6.66 0.14 -13.06
N VAL A 181 5.77 -0.17 -14.01
CA VAL A 181 5.57 0.65 -15.21
C VAL A 181 4.95 2.00 -14.86
N GLU A 182 3.90 2.04 -14.04
CA GLU A 182 3.27 3.28 -13.57
C GLU A 182 4.25 4.15 -12.79
N LEU A 183 5.03 3.57 -11.85
CA LEU A 183 6.07 4.31 -11.13
C LEU A 183 7.12 4.88 -12.07
N SER A 184 7.58 4.10 -13.07
CA SER A 184 8.55 4.60 -14.04
C SER A 184 8.03 5.79 -14.84
N ALA A 185 6.73 5.79 -15.17
CA ALA A 185 6.06 6.87 -15.86
C ALA A 185 5.96 8.13 -14.99
N GLU A 186 5.48 7.96 -13.75
CA GLU A 186 5.25 9.08 -12.84
C GLU A 186 6.56 9.75 -12.38
N LEU A 187 7.67 9.02 -12.31
CA LEU A 187 8.98 9.62 -12.00
C LEU A 187 9.38 10.71 -13.00
N HIS A 188 9.07 10.52 -14.29
CA HIS A 188 9.33 11.55 -15.30
C HIS A 188 8.41 12.76 -15.12
N ASN A 189 7.17 12.57 -14.68
CA ASN A 189 6.27 13.68 -14.35
C ASN A 189 6.75 14.44 -13.12
N ALA A 190 7.24 13.74 -12.09
CA ALA A 190 7.77 14.33 -10.86
C ALA A 190 8.95 15.27 -11.14
N VAL A 191 9.87 14.90 -12.03
CA VAL A 191 11.00 15.78 -12.42
C VAL A 191 10.50 17.07 -13.07
N LYS A 192 9.53 16.99 -13.98
CA LYS A 192 8.94 18.19 -14.60
C LYS A 192 8.32 19.11 -13.55
N GLN A 193 7.65 18.55 -12.54
CA GLN A 193 7.07 19.32 -11.44
C GLN A 193 8.15 19.97 -10.56
N LEU A 194 9.19 19.23 -10.17
CA LEU A 194 10.30 19.76 -9.36
C LEU A 194 11.02 20.91 -10.04
N HIS A 195 11.25 20.81 -11.35
CA HIS A 195 11.80 21.91 -12.14
C HIS A 195 10.92 23.17 -12.05
N SER A 196 9.60 23.02 -12.12
CA SER A 196 8.66 24.15 -12.01
C SER A 196 8.66 24.81 -10.63
N TYR A 197 9.14 24.12 -9.58
CA TYR A 197 9.24 24.64 -8.22
C TYR A 197 10.59 25.31 -7.90
N GLY A 198 11.44 25.54 -8.91
CA GLY A 198 12.66 26.34 -8.75
C GLY A 198 13.95 25.55 -8.56
N PHE A 199 13.93 24.24 -8.81
CA PHE A 199 15.15 23.46 -8.95
C PHE A 199 15.79 23.69 -10.33
N GLU A 200 16.59 24.75 -10.45
CA GLU A 200 17.30 25.09 -11.67
C GLU A 200 18.26 23.96 -12.09
N GLY A 201 18.22 23.54 -13.36
CA GLY A 201 19.07 22.47 -13.89
C GLY A 201 18.51 21.05 -13.82
N LEU A 202 17.32 20.85 -13.21
CA LEU A 202 16.58 19.58 -13.31
C LEU A 202 15.79 19.50 -14.62
N ASP A 203 16.44 19.08 -15.71
CA ASP A 203 15.72 18.66 -16.92
C ASP A 203 15.57 17.13 -16.97
N ASN A 204 14.93 16.61 -18.02
CA ASN A 204 14.80 15.15 -18.19
C ASN A 204 16.14 14.42 -18.30
N SER A 205 17.26 15.11 -18.55
CA SER A 205 18.59 14.49 -18.56
C SER A 205 19.15 14.27 -17.15
N ALA A 206 18.59 14.95 -16.14
CA ALA A 206 18.96 14.78 -14.74
C ALA A 206 18.44 13.48 -14.12
N LEU A 207 17.49 12.77 -14.75
CA LEU A 207 16.92 11.52 -14.26
C LEU A 207 17.12 10.38 -15.27
N ASN A 208 17.71 9.28 -14.80
CA ASN A 208 17.80 8.03 -15.52
C ASN A 208 17.02 6.94 -14.78
N VAL A 209 15.94 6.44 -15.41
CA VAL A 209 15.10 5.37 -14.87
C VAL A 209 15.40 4.06 -15.60
N THR A 210 15.79 3.04 -14.85
CA THR A 210 16.01 1.68 -15.38
C THR A 210 14.92 0.74 -14.86
N LEU A 211 14.10 0.21 -15.75
CA LEU A 211 13.10 -0.82 -15.41
C LEU A 211 13.66 -2.21 -15.73
N VAL A 212 13.73 -3.08 -14.72
CA VAL A 212 14.27 -4.44 -14.82
C VAL A 212 13.12 -5.43 -14.70
N GLU A 213 12.95 -6.30 -15.70
CA GLU A 213 11.94 -7.36 -15.71
C GLU A 213 12.63 -8.70 -16.01
N ALA A 214 12.28 -9.74 -15.25
CA ALA A 214 12.87 -11.08 -15.40
C ALA A 214 12.23 -11.86 -16.56
N GLY A 215 10.96 -11.59 -16.85
CA GLY A 215 10.22 -12.17 -17.96
C GLY A 215 10.54 -11.53 -19.31
N GLU A 216 9.98 -12.12 -20.38
CA GLU A 216 10.22 -11.67 -21.76
C GLU A 216 9.59 -10.31 -22.09
N ARG A 217 8.67 -9.81 -21.25
CA ARG A 217 7.94 -8.56 -21.49
C ARG A 217 7.43 -7.90 -20.22
N ILE A 218 7.30 -6.57 -20.27
CA ILE A 218 6.54 -5.79 -19.30
C ILE A 218 5.02 -5.97 -19.50
N LEU A 219 4.24 -5.68 -18.46
CA LEU A 219 2.79 -5.83 -18.38
C LEU A 219 2.30 -7.18 -18.91
N PRO A 220 2.78 -8.30 -18.35
CA PRO A 220 2.46 -9.63 -18.86
C PRO A 220 0.96 -9.99 -18.76
N ALA A 221 0.18 -9.25 -17.96
CA ALA A 221 -1.27 -9.41 -17.85
C ALA A 221 -2.05 -8.79 -19.05
N LEU A 222 -1.45 -7.89 -19.83
CA LEU A 222 -2.12 -7.27 -20.98
C LEU A 222 -2.02 -8.16 -22.23
N PRO A 223 -3.01 -8.17 -23.15
CA PRO A 223 -2.93 -8.95 -24.37
C PRO A 223 -1.67 -8.68 -25.21
N ARG A 224 -1.22 -9.67 -25.98
CA ARG A 224 -0.15 -9.45 -26.97
C ARG A 224 -0.64 -8.46 -28.03
N GLY A 225 0.20 -7.51 -28.42
CA GLY A 225 -0.17 -6.47 -29.39
C GLY A 225 -0.95 -5.30 -28.79
N PHE A 226 -1.07 -5.21 -27.46
CA PHE A 226 -1.49 -3.96 -26.82
C PHE A 226 -0.53 -2.84 -27.28
N PRO A 227 -1.06 -1.72 -27.82
CA PRO A 227 -0.21 -0.65 -28.32
C PRO A 227 0.69 -0.16 -27.17
N PRO A 228 1.93 0.28 -27.45
CA PRO A 228 2.79 0.82 -26.41
C PRO A 228 2.01 1.90 -25.66
N LEU A 229 2.00 1.79 -24.32
CA LEU A 229 1.44 2.81 -23.45
C LEU A 229 2.08 4.14 -23.83
N ARG A 230 1.34 4.96 -24.57
CA ARG A 230 1.69 6.36 -24.74
C ARG A 230 1.34 7.03 -23.41
N ILE A 231 2.29 7.03 -22.50
CA ILE A 231 2.31 7.99 -21.40
C ILE A 231 2.33 9.35 -22.09
N ARG A 232 1.18 10.04 -22.14
CA ARG A 232 1.11 11.40 -22.64
C ARG A 232 1.73 12.29 -21.57
N SER A 233 3.01 12.53 -21.72
CA SER A 233 3.80 13.48 -20.92
C SER A 233 3.61 14.91 -21.41
#